data_AF-A0A1I3ZWB6-F1
#
_entry.id   AF-A0A1I3ZWB6-F1
#
_cell.length_a   1.000
_cell.length_b   1.000
_cell.length_c   1.000
_cell.angle_alpha   90.00
_cell.angle_beta   90.00
_cell.angle_gamma   90.00
#
_symmetry.space_group_name_H-M   'P 1'
#
loop_
_entity.id
_entity.type
_entity.pdbx_description
1 polymer ?
#
loop_
_entity_poly.entity_id
_entity_poly.type
_entity_poly.pdbx_seq_one_letter_code
_entity_poly.pdbx_strand_id
1 'polypeptide(L)'
;MYHVCDTLAKMSEEHVRLLEPVARRYGEQAAGEDVEEPERLHAEGLAGVREGPVGLLRDLQDLYVLGTLVQTTWTAVAQAAQGARDRELLELAHRCEGETGRQLSWLNTRLKAAAPQALLVAG
;
A
#
# COMPACT_ATOMS: atom_id res chain seq x y z
N MET A 1 20.53 -3.30 2.22
CA MET A 1 19.17 -3.87 2.03
C MET A 1 18.16 -3.22 2.97
N TYR A 2 18.45 -3.14 4.28
CA TYR A 2 17.60 -2.48 5.28
C TYR A 2 17.19 -1.04 4.97
N HIS A 3 18.10 -0.21 4.46
CA HIS A 3 17.80 1.20 4.15
C HIS A 3 16.67 1.39 3.13
N VAL A 4 16.51 0.48 2.16
CA VAL A 4 15.44 0.62 1.17
C VAL A 4 14.09 0.20 1.75
N CYS A 5 14.02 -0.90 2.50
CA CYS A 5 12.79 -1.29 3.20
C CYS A 5 12.32 -0.20 4.17
N ASP A 6 13.25 0.39 4.93
CA ASP A 6 12.99 1.51 5.83
C ASP A 6 12.47 2.75 5.08
N THR A 7 13.05 3.05 3.91
CA THR A 7 12.57 4.16 3.05
C THR A 7 11.15 3.91 2.55
N LEU A 8 10.83 2.69 2.12
CA LEU A 8 9.50 2.33 1.64
C LEU A 8 8.47 2.39 2.77
N ALA A 9 8.82 1.88 3.96
CA ALA A 9 7.96 1.97 5.15
C ALA A 9 7.66 3.42 5.51
N LYS A 10 8.67 4.29 5.53
CA LYS A 10 8.50 5.73 5.79
C LYS A 10 7.60 6.43 4.77
N MET A 11 7.64 6.03 3.50
CA MET A 11 6.70 6.55 2.49
C MET A 11 5.26 6.18 2.86
N SER A 12 5.01 4.92 3.22
CA SER A 12 3.67 4.46 3.62
C SER A 12 3.18 5.13 4.91
N GLU A 13 4.04 5.33 5.90
CA GLU A 13 3.71 6.09 7.11
C GLU A 13 3.34 7.55 6.80
N GLU A 14 4.09 8.17 5.89
CA GLU A 14 3.81 9.54 5.46
C GLU A 14 2.48 9.64 4.71
N HIS A 15 2.12 8.65 3.89
CA HIS A 15 0.81 8.60 3.23
C HIS A 15 -0.34 8.63 4.25
N VAL A 16 -0.21 7.86 5.34
CA VAL A 16 -1.21 7.86 6.42
C VAL A 16 -1.30 9.23 7.09
N ARG A 17 -0.16 9.87 7.39
CA ARG A 17 -0.14 11.22 7.97
C ARG A 17 -0.79 12.26 7.06
N LEU A 18 -0.50 12.21 5.75
CA LEU A 18 -1.08 13.12 4.77
C LEU A 18 -2.59 12.89 4.57
N LEU A 19 -3.08 11.67 4.80
CA LEU A 19 -4.51 11.35 4.74
C LEU A 19 -5.29 11.81 5.98
N GLU A 20 -4.66 11.98 7.14
CA GLU A 20 -5.37 12.33 8.39
C GLU A 20 -6.25 13.59 8.25
N PRO A 21 -5.79 14.72 7.69
CA PRO A 21 -6.64 15.90 7.51
C PRO A 21 -7.79 15.66 6.52
N VAL A 22 -7.57 14.86 5.47
CA VAL A 22 -8.58 14.50 4.47
C VAL A 22 -9.66 13.62 5.11
N ALA A 23 -9.24 12.61 5.87
CA ALA A 23 -10.12 11.69 6.58
C ALA A 23 -10.97 12.43 7.62
N ARG A 24 -10.42 13.44 8.33
CA ARG A 24 -11.23 14.32 9.18
C ARG A 24 -12.24 15.12 8.37
N ARG A 25 -11.79 15.81 7.31
CA ARG A 25 -12.65 16.66 6.45
C ARG A 25 -13.85 15.90 5.88
N TYR A 26 -13.63 14.68 5.37
CA TYR A 26 -14.67 13.86 4.75
C TYR A 26 -15.38 12.92 5.74
N GLY A 27 -14.70 12.46 6.78
CA GLY A 27 -15.28 11.62 7.83
C GLY A 27 -16.30 12.39 8.68
N GLU A 28 -16.04 13.67 8.98
CA GLU A 28 -17.02 14.55 9.64
C GLU A 28 -18.26 14.81 8.75
N GLN A 29 -18.11 14.76 7.42
CA GLN A 29 -19.21 14.90 6.46
C GLN A 29 -20.00 13.59 6.26
N ALA A 30 -19.35 12.44 6.46
CA ALA A 30 -19.92 11.12 6.33
C ALA A 30 -20.57 10.60 7.63
N ALA A 31 -20.27 11.20 8.79
CA ALA A 31 -20.80 10.83 10.12
C ALA A 31 -22.31 11.16 10.31
N GLY A 32 -23.13 11.07 9.26
CA GLY A 32 -24.56 10.81 9.41
C GLY A 32 -24.77 9.36 9.86
N GLU A 33 -25.84 9.11 10.62
CA GLU A 33 -26.10 7.88 11.40
C GLU A 33 -26.11 6.53 10.61
N ASP A 34 -25.90 6.53 9.29
CA ASP A 34 -26.11 5.38 8.40
C ASP A 34 -24.84 4.85 7.68
N VAL A 35 -23.63 5.36 7.97
CA VAL A 35 -22.41 4.83 7.32
C VAL A 35 -21.80 3.71 8.16
N GLU A 36 -22.07 2.47 7.76
CA GLU A 36 -21.38 1.28 8.28
C GLU A 36 -19.93 1.28 7.74
N GLU A 37 -18.94 1.42 8.63
CA GLU A 37 -17.54 1.32 8.21
C GLU A 37 -17.28 -0.08 7.62
N PRO A 38 -16.63 -0.16 6.44
CA PRO A 38 -16.26 -1.46 5.89
C PRO A 38 -15.37 -2.23 6.87
N GLU A 39 -15.51 -3.56 6.88
CA GLU A 39 -14.62 -4.41 7.66
C GLU A 39 -13.16 -4.04 7.40
N ARG A 40 -12.39 -3.88 8.48
CA ARG A 40 -10.95 -3.60 8.36
C ARG A 40 -10.31 -4.75 7.58
N LEU A 41 -9.55 -4.41 6.54
CA LEU A 41 -8.80 -5.40 5.79
C LEU A 41 -7.86 -6.16 6.74
N HIS A 42 -8.18 -7.43 7.02
CA HIS A 42 -7.34 -8.31 7.80
C HIS A 42 -6.19 -8.82 6.93
N ALA A 43 -5.02 -8.20 7.03
CA ALA A 43 -3.80 -8.66 6.36
C ALA A 43 -3.18 -9.85 7.11
N GLU A 44 -3.91 -10.95 7.27
CA GLU A 44 -3.45 -12.15 8.00
C GLU A 44 -2.11 -12.69 7.46
N GLY A 45 -1.86 -12.53 6.15
CA GLY A 45 -0.60 -12.89 5.49
C GLY A 45 0.63 -12.08 5.92
N LEU A 46 0.46 -10.97 6.65
CA LEU A 46 1.54 -10.12 7.16
C LEU A 46 1.67 -10.13 8.69
N ALA A 47 0.96 -11.02 9.40
CA ALA A 47 0.98 -11.05 10.86
C ALA A 47 2.36 -11.40 11.47
N GLY A 48 3.31 -11.87 10.66
CA GLY A 48 4.69 -12.11 11.05
C GLY A 48 5.59 -12.31 9.82
N VAL A 49 6.91 -12.18 10.02
CA VAL A 49 7.91 -12.44 8.99
C VAL A 49 8.13 -13.94 8.88
N ARG A 50 8.09 -14.48 7.67
CA ARG A 50 8.31 -15.92 7.44
C ARG A 50 9.80 -16.22 7.33
N GLU A 51 10.22 -17.36 7.88
CA GLU A 51 11.61 -17.78 7.84
C GLU A 51 12.02 -18.42 6.51
N GLY A 52 13.31 -18.32 6.19
CA GLY A 52 13.93 -18.97 5.05
C GLY A 52 13.62 -18.34 3.67
N PRO A 53 14.27 -18.84 2.61
CA PRO A 53 14.15 -18.28 1.26
C PRO A 53 12.72 -18.30 0.68
N VAL A 54 11.97 -19.38 0.94
CA VAL A 54 10.56 -19.50 0.52
C VAL A 54 9.66 -18.57 1.32
N GLY A 55 9.94 -18.39 2.61
CA GLY A 55 9.25 -17.42 3.47
C GLY A 55 9.39 -16.00 2.93
N LEU A 56 10.62 -15.57 2.66
CA LEU A 56 10.88 -14.27 2.04
C LEU A 56 10.16 -14.09 0.70
N LEU A 57 10.13 -15.13 -0.15
CA LEU A 57 9.41 -15.07 -1.42
C LEU A 57 7.90 -14.86 -1.21
N ARG A 58 7.31 -15.52 -0.21
CA ARG A 58 5.89 -15.34 0.15
C ARG A 58 5.61 -13.96 0.73
N ASP A 59 6.47 -13.45 1.60
CA ASP A 59 6.34 -12.10 2.14
C ASP A 59 6.40 -11.03 1.04
N LEU A 60 7.28 -11.19 0.05
CA LEU A 60 7.36 -10.29 -1.12
C LEU A 60 6.11 -10.36 -2.00
N GLN A 61 5.49 -11.54 -2.15
CA GLN A 61 4.23 -11.70 -2.88
C GLN A 61 3.07 -11.01 -2.15
N ASP A 62 2.94 -11.24 -0.84
CA ASP A 62 1.88 -10.63 -0.04
C ASP A 62 1.99 -9.10 -0.03
N LEU A 63 3.21 -8.57 0.13
CA LEU A 63 3.47 -7.13 0.04
C LEU A 63 3.13 -6.56 -1.34
N TYR A 64 3.39 -7.30 -2.43
CA TYR A 64 3.05 -6.85 -3.78
C TYR A 64 1.53 -6.79 -4.00
N VAL A 65 0.78 -7.77 -3.50
CA VAL A 65 -0.69 -7.78 -3.55
C VAL A 65 -1.26 -6.59 -2.78
N LEU A 66 -0.78 -6.36 -1.55
CA LEU A 66 -1.23 -5.23 -0.74
C LEU A 66 -0.84 -3.88 -1.34
N GLY A 67 0.37 -3.75 -1.88
CA GLY A 67 0.79 -2.53 -2.59
C GLY A 67 -0.09 -2.25 -3.81
N THR A 68 -0.55 -3.30 -4.51
CA THR A 68 -1.46 -3.16 -5.66
C THR A 68 -2.84 -2.69 -5.19
N LEU A 69 -3.35 -3.21 -4.07
CA LEU A 69 -4.58 -2.71 -3.47
C LEU A 69 -4.46 -1.24 -3.06
N VAL A 70 -3.34 -0.83 -2.47
CA VAL A 70 -3.09 0.59 -2.14
C VAL A 70 -3.07 1.44 -3.41
N GLN A 71 -2.41 0.97 -4.47
CA GLN A 71 -2.35 1.69 -5.74
C GLN A 71 -3.74 1.88 -6.35
N THR A 72 -4.56 0.83 -6.43
CA THR A 72 -5.92 0.93 -6.98
C THR A 72 -6.84 1.77 -6.10
N THR A 73 -6.62 1.76 -4.78
CA THR A 73 -7.31 2.67 -3.85
C THR A 73 -6.97 4.13 -4.16
N TRP A 74 -5.70 4.46 -4.41
CA TRP A 74 -5.31 5.80 -4.82
C TRP A 74 -5.94 6.22 -6.15
N THR A 75 -6.02 5.30 -7.12
CA THR A 75 -6.73 5.56 -8.38
C THR A 75 -8.20 5.90 -8.12
N ALA A 76 -8.89 5.15 -7.25
CA ALA A 76 -10.29 5.43 -6.89
C ALA A 76 -10.45 6.79 -6.17
N VAL A 77 -9.55 7.10 -5.23
CA VAL A 77 -9.53 8.41 -4.53
C VAL A 77 -9.31 9.55 -5.52
N ALA A 78 -8.41 9.41 -6.49
CA ALA A 78 -8.19 10.42 -7.53
C ALA A 78 -9.45 10.68 -8.37
N GLN A 79 -10.19 9.62 -8.73
CA GLN A 79 -11.47 9.77 -9.44
C GLN A 79 -12.52 10.50 -8.59
N ALA A 80 -12.63 10.17 -7.31
CA ALA A 80 -13.53 10.84 -6.39
C ALA A 80 -13.16 12.33 -6.22
N ALA A 81 -11.88 12.64 -6.05
CA ALA A 81 -11.36 14.00 -5.95
C ALA A 81 -11.67 14.84 -7.20
N GLN A 82 -11.52 14.25 -8.40
CA GLN A 82 -11.91 14.89 -9.66
C GLN A 82 -13.41 15.23 -9.68
N GLY A 83 -14.26 14.27 -9.33
CA GLY A 83 -15.72 14.47 -9.25
C GLY A 83 -16.14 15.56 -8.26
N ALA A 84 -15.47 15.60 -7.10
CA ALA A 84 -15.68 16.60 -6.06
C ALA A 84 -15.02 17.96 -6.34
N ARG A 85 -14.22 18.06 -7.41
CA ARG A 85 -13.37 19.23 -7.74
C ARG A 85 -12.38 19.60 -6.61
N ASP A 86 -11.95 18.60 -5.84
CA ASP A 86 -10.97 18.76 -4.79
C ASP A 86 -9.55 18.62 -5.36
N ARG A 87 -8.94 19.76 -5.69
CA ARG A 87 -7.60 19.80 -6.29
C ARG A 87 -6.51 19.33 -5.33
N GLU A 88 -6.64 19.63 -4.05
CA GLU A 88 -5.66 19.25 -3.03
C GLU A 88 -5.64 17.74 -2.86
N LEU A 89 -6.82 17.10 -2.76
CA LEU A 89 -6.91 15.65 -2.67
C LEU A 89 -6.43 14.96 -3.96
N LEU A 90 -6.71 15.55 -5.13
CA LEU A 90 -6.26 15.01 -6.40
C LEU A 90 -4.73 15.01 -6.52
N GLU A 91 -4.08 16.11 -6.13
CA GLU A 91 -2.61 16.21 -6.10
C GLU A 91 -1.99 15.23 -5.12
N LEU A 92 -2.58 15.09 -3.92
CA LEU A 92 -2.16 14.11 -2.93
C LEU A 92 -2.27 12.68 -3.47
N ALA A 93 -3.41 12.32 -4.06
CA ALA A 93 -3.65 10.99 -4.60
C ALA A 93 -2.63 10.63 -5.69
N HIS A 94 -2.37 11.53 -6.64
CA HIS A 94 -1.38 11.29 -7.69
C HIS A 94 0.05 11.18 -7.15
N ARG A 95 0.40 11.99 -6.15
CA ARG A 95 1.70 11.88 -5.49
C ARG A 95 1.85 10.49 -4.89
N CYS A 96 0.92 10.09 -4.02
CA CYS A 96 0.98 8.82 -3.29
C CYS A 96 0.86 7.60 -4.21
N GLU A 97 0.04 7.67 -5.27
CA GLU A 97 -0.02 6.67 -6.34
C GLU A 97 1.35 6.47 -7.00
N GLY A 98 2.01 7.56 -7.36
CA GLY A 98 3.35 7.53 -7.96
C GLY A 98 4.40 6.92 -7.04
N GLU A 99 4.33 7.20 -5.73
CA GLU A 99 5.25 6.59 -4.76
C GLU A 99 4.97 5.09 -4.60
N THR A 100 3.70 4.70 -4.49
CA THR A 100 3.26 3.30 -4.41
C THR A 100 3.73 2.52 -5.64
N GLY A 101 3.66 3.12 -6.83
CA GLY A 101 4.20 2.53 -8.06
C GLY A 101 5.71 2.26 -8.00
N ARG A 102 6.50 3.14 -7.35
CA ARG A 102 7.92 2.89 -7.09
C ARG A 102 8.14 1.72 -6.12
N GLN A 103 7.30 1.62 -5.08
CA GLN A 103 7.36 0.50 -4.13
C GLN A 103 7.09 -0.84 -4.84
N LEU A 104 6.05 -0.91 -5.68
CA LEU A 104 5.68 -2.10 -6.45
C LEU A 104 6.78 -2.53 -7.43
N SER A 105 7.38 -1.57 -8.14
CA SER A 105 8.51 -1.85 -9.04
C SER A 105 9.70 -2.46 -8.29
N TRP A 106 10.01 -1.91 -7.11
CA TRP A 106 11.06 -2.45 -6.24
C TRP A 106 10.73 -3.86 -5.73
N LEU A 107 9.51 -4.08 -5.23
CA LEU A 107 9.05 -5.38 -4.74
C LEU A 107 9.15 -6.45 -5.84
N ASN A 108 8.69 -6.15 -7.05
CA ASN A 108 8.79 -7.06 -8.19
C ASN A 108 10.25 -7.38 -8.56
N THR A 109 11.12 -6.37 -8.52
CA THR A 109 12.56 -6.55 -8.75
C THR A 109 13.17 -7.51 -7.71
N ARG A 110 12.79 -7.34 -6.43
CA ARG A 110 13.25 -8.21 -5.34
C ARG A 110 12.70 -9.63 -5.44
N LEU A 111 11.43 -9.77 -5.81
CA LEU A 111 10.80 -11.07 -6.06
C LEU A 111 11.54 -11.83 -7.16
N LYS A 112 11.80 -11.19 -8.30
CA LYS A 112 12.56 -11.78 -9.42
C LYS A 112 13.96 -12.23 -9.01
N ALA A 113 14.62 -11.46 -8.13
CA ALA A 113 15.95 -11.79 -7.65
C ALA A 113 15.98 -12.91 -6.60
N ALA A 114 14.89 -13.12 -5.84
CA ALA A 114 14.81 -14.14 -4.79
C ALA A 114 14.22 -15.48 -5.27
N ALA A 115 13.36 -15.44 -6.29
CA ALA A 115 12.60 -16.61 -6.74
C ALA A 115 13.48 -17.80 -7.18
N PRO A 116 14.56 -17.63 -7.98
CA PRO A 116 15.37 -18.77 -8.40
C PRO A 116 15.99 -19.52 -7.22
N GLN A 117 16.55 -18.80 -6.26
CA GLN A 117 17.20 -19.39 -5.08
C GLN A 117 16.17 -20.06 -4.17
N ALA A 118 15.02 -19.40 -3.96
CA ALA A 118 13.96 -19.95 -3.14
C ALA A 118 13.34 -21.23 -3.74
N LEU A 119 13.19 -21.29 -5.06
CA LEU A 119 12.48 -22.40 -5.72
C LEU A 119 13.39 -23.55 -6.17
N LEU A 120 14.67 -23.29 -6.44
CA LEU A 120 15.59 -24.32 -6.97
C LEU A 120 16.53 -24.90 -5.91
N VAL A 121 16.82 -24.16 -4.83
CA VAL A 121 17.82 -24.57 -3.82
C VAL A 121 17.16 -25.02 -2.52
N ALA A 122 15.98 -24.47 -2.20
CA ALA A 122 15.21 -24.82 -1.01
C ALA A 122 14.00 -25.72 -1.31
N GLY A 123 13.81 -26.11 -2.58
CA GLY A 123 12.77 -27.03 -3.06
C GLY A 123 13.28 -28.44 -3.28
#